data_AF-A0A9E0P113-F1
#
_entry.id   AF-A0A9E0P113-F1
#
_cell.length_a   1.000
_cell.length_b   1.000
_cell.length_c   1.000
_cell.angle_alpha   90.00
_cell.angle_beta   90.00
_cell.angle_gamma   90.00
#
_symmetry.space_group_name_H-M   'P 1'
#
loop_
_entity.id
_entity.type
_entity.pdbx_description
1 polymer ?
#
loop_
_entity_poly.entity_id
_entity_poly.type
_entity_poly.pdbx_seq_one_letter_code
_entity_poly.pdbx_strand_id
1 'polypeptide(L)'
;MHISSELLDSEIALLLKSFYEYFENGYIFEDFLKEYLLKMGLDEVMITQRSRDGGYDLTAIRKGVGDFSDKDLTNYYIQAKRYKPGNTVGVKAIRELKGTIPFGHKGIFITTSSFTSDAITTASDDPSKIVVLVDGKKLILSCIDNEIGFTFKPVFSKNEINKFIKYKSEVESIVSEEFTSEKVELLEKMITANDIRARIISIPSYIMKQINADATSIDVLVNNTDNFHFNICRGRNYFGGVTQFHKKYKLLTDDGVANPKNSKWYYDNVNKIIKIFIY
;
A
#
# COMPACT_ATOMS: atom_id res chain seq x y z
N MET A 1 -2.56 4.18 -6.20
CA MET A 1 -1.57 4.41 -7.27
C MET A 1 -0.50 5.29 -6.66
N HIS A 2 0.74 4.80 -6.48
CA HIS A 2 1.82 5.66 -5.97
C HIS A 2 2.30 6.52 -7.13
N ILE A 3 1.71 7.70 -7.27
CA ILE A 3 2.06 8.65 -8.34
C ILE A 3 3.55 9.02 -8.23
N SER A 4 4.09 9.00 -7.01
CA SER A 4 5.51 9.18 -6.71
C SER A 4 6.46 8.20 -7.39
N SER A 5 6.00 7.00 -7.78
CA SER A 5 6.86 5.91 -8.30
C SER A 5 7.36 6.13 -9.73
N GLU A 6 6.77 7.08 -10.47
CA GLU A 6 7.10 7.37 -11.86
C GLU A 6 8.02 8.59 -12.03
N LEU A 7 8.41 9.26 -10.94
CA LEU A 7 9.20 10.48 -10.96
C LEU A 7 10.72 10.20 -10.96
N LEU A 8 11.44 10.95 -11.80
CA LEU A 8 12.90 10.96 -11.80
C LEU A 8 13.45 11.75 -10.60
N ASP A 9 14.65 11.38 -10.14
CA ASP A 9 15.31 12.08 -9.02
C ASP A 9 15.51 13.59 -9.27
N SER A 10 15.73 13.99 -10.53
CA SER A 10 15.83 15.40 -10.91
C SER A 10 14.51 16.15 -10.74
N GLU A 11 13.37 15.50 -11.05
CA GLU A 11 12.04 16.09 -10.87
C GLU A 11 11.73 16.23 -9.38
N ILE A 12 12.03 15.20 -8.59
CA ILE A 12 11.89 15.22 -7.13
C ILE A 12 12.72 16.37 -6.53
N ALA A 13 13.95 16.57 -7.00
CA ALA A 13 14.81 17.65 -6.54
C ALA A 13 14.22 19.04 -6.85
N LEU A 14 13.64 19.24 -8.04
CA LEU A 14 12.97 20.49 -8.42
C LEU A 14 11.72 20.75 -7.59
N LEU A 15 10.91 19.71 -7.34
CA LEU A 15 9.73 19.79 -6.50
C LEU A 15 10.11 20.10 -5.04
N LEU A 16 11.12 19.42 -4.50
CA LEU A 16 11.61 19.66 -3.14
C LEU A 16 12.16 21.08 -2.98
N LYS A 17 12.86 21.60 -3.99
CA LYS A 17 13.33 22.99 -3.99
C LYS A 17 12.15 23.97 -3.92
N SER A 18 11.15 23.79 -4.79
CA SER A 18 9.94 24.63 -4.82
C SER A 18 9.17 24.55 -3.50
N PHE A 19 9.07 23.35 -2.94
CA PHE A 19 8.45 23.09 -1.65
C PHE A 19 9.19 23.79 -0.50
N TYR A 20 10.53 23.72 -0.46
CA TYR A 20 11.33 24.43 0.52
C TYR A 20 11.16 25.95 0.40
N GLU A 21 11.15 26.49 -0.82
CA GLU A 21 11.04 27.93 -1.10
C GLU A 21 9.67 28.52 -0.74
N TYR A 22 8.60 27.71 -0.78
CA TYR A 22 7.26 28.13 -0.37
C TYR A 22 7.19 28.57 1.09
N PHE A 23 7.85 27.86 2.00
CA PHE A 23 7.83 28.22 3.43
C PHE A 23 8.78 29.39 3.69
N GLU A 24 8.28 30.53 4.14
CA GLU A 24 9.15 31.70 4.39
C GLU A 24 10.18 31.43 5.50
N ASN A 25 9.75 30.75 6.57
CA ASN A 25 10.55 30.46 7.76
C ASN A 25 10.15 29.11 8.41
N GLY A 26 10.81 28.75 9.51
CA GLY A 26 10.54 27.50 10.23
C GLY A 26 9.14 27.41 10.82
N TYR A 27 8.59 28.52 11.31
CA TYR A 27 7.25 28.54 11.93
C TYR A 27 6.14 28.25 10.92
N ILE A 28 6.21 28.79 9.70
CA ILE A 28 5.24 28.46 8.65
C ILE A 28 5.36 26.98 8.23
N PHE A 29 6.56 26.41 8.29
CA PHE A 29 6.76 24.98 8.05
C PHE A 29 6.15 24.13 9.17
N GLU A 30 6.25 24.55 10.44
CA GLU A 30 5.57 23.90 11.57
C GLU A 30 4.04 23.95 11.43
N ASP A 31 3.49 25.10 11.03
CA ASP A 31 2.05 25.27 10.75
C ASP A 31 1.58 24.30 9.66
N PHE A 32 2.35 24.15 8.58
CA PHE A 32 2.08 23.14 7.56
C PHE A 32 2.16 21.70 8.11
N LEU A 33 3.19 21.40 8.91
CA LEU A 33 3.37 20.06 9.45
C LEU A 33 2.23 19.65 10.39
N LYS A 34 1.62 20.60 11.10
CA LYS A 34 0.42 20.33 11.89
C LYS A 34 -0.69 19.74 11.03
N GLU A 35 -1.06 20.42 9.94
CA GLU A 35 -2.12 19.97 9.02
C GLU A 35 -1.72 18.68 8.28
N TYR A 36 -0.45 18.57 7.87
CA TYR A 36 0.09 17.36 7.27
C TYR A 36 -0.04 16.14 8.19
N LEU A 37 0.35 16.26 9.46
CA LEU A 37 0.32 15.16 10.42
C LEU A 37 -1.11 14.72 10.75
N LEU A 38 -2.06 15.66 10.86
CA LEU A 38 -3.48 15.35 10.97
C LEU A 38 -3.96 14.54 9.75
N LYS A 39 -3.58 14.96 8.55
CA LYS A 39 -3.90 14.25 7.30
C LYS A 39 -3.28 12.86 7.24
N MET A 40 -2.11 12.66 7.86
CA MET A 40 -1.46 11.33 7.99
C MET A 40 -2.10 10.43 9.06
N GLY A 41 -3.16 10.89 9.73
CA GLY A 41 -3.91 10.11 10.72
C GLY A 41 -3.30 10.13 12.12
N LEU A 42 -2.55 11.18 12.47
CA LEU A 42 -2.29 11.52 13.86
C LEU A 42 -3.43 12.39 14.42
N ASP A 43 -3.61 12.30 15.72
CA ASP A 43 -4.61 13.02 16.50
C ASP A 43 -3.93 14.08 17.38
N GLU A 44 -4.71 15.07 17.83
CA GLU A 44 -4.29 16.08 18.82
C GLU A 44 -2.95 16.75 18.49
N VAL A 45 -2.73 17.07 17.22
CA VAL A 45 -1.48 17.70 16.77
C VAL A 45 -1.43 19.16 17.22
N MET A 46 -0.44 19.48 18.05
CA MET A 46 -0.24 20.81 18.64
C MET A 46 1.17 21.33 18.38
N ILE A 47 1.29 22.61 18.07
CA ILE A 47 2.57 23.32 17.96
C ILE A 47 2.95 23.81 19.35
N THR A 48 4.21 23.64 19.75
CA THR A 48 4.72 24.04 21.05
C THR A 48 4.99 25.54 21.11
N GLN A 49 5.28 26.07 22.30
CA GLN A 49 5.61 27.48 22.44
C GLN A 49 6.94 27.81 21.75
N ARG A 50 6.94 28.91 20.99
CA ARG A 50 8.05 29.39 20.15
C ARG A 50 9.33 29.78 20.91
N SER A 51 9.30 29.78 22.24
CA SER A 51 10.45 30.12 23.09
C SER A 51 10.47 29.23 24.34
N ARG A 52 11.66 28.73 24.72
CA ARG A 52 11.84 27.73 25.81
C ARG A 52 11.10 26.43 25.51
N ASP A 53 11.06 26.07 24.24
CA ASP A 53 10.68 24.76 23.76
C ASP A 53 11.56 23.73 24.47
N GLY A 54 10.94 22.70 25.03
CA GLY A 54 11.66 21.58 25.65
C GLY A 54 12.42 20.73 24.63
N GLY A 55 12.90 21.31 23.52
CA GLY A 55 13.64 20.69 22.42
C GLY A 55 12.79 19.91 21.42
N TYR A 56 11.52 20.30 21.21
CA TYR A 56 10.63 19.81 20.17
C TYR A 56 9.59 20.87 19.77
N ASP A 57 9.15 20.84 18.51
CA ASP A 57 8.33 21.90 17.89
C ASP A 57 6.83 21.53 17.84
N LEU A 58 6.50 20.23 17.79
CA LEU A 58 5.12 19.75 17.84
C LEU A 58 4.96 18.52 18.75
N THR A 59 3.73 18.29 19.20
CA THR A 59 3.29 17.03 19.80
C THR A 59 2.11 16.46 19.05
N ALA A 60 1.97 15.14 19.04
CA ALA A 60 0.83 14.46 18.44
C ALA A 60 0.57 13.14 19.14
N ILE A 61 -0.64 12.60 18.97
CA ILE A 61 -1.04 11.31 19.53
C ILE A 61 -1.46 10.39 18.37
N ARG A 62 -1.29 9.09 18.55
CA ARG A 62 -1.94 8.09 17.70
C ARG A 62 -2.76 7.17 18.58
N LYS A 63 -4.06 7.11 18.30
CA LYS A 63 -4.98 6.16 18.92
C LYS A 63 -4.72 4.73 18.44
N GLY A 64 -4.76 3.81 19.38
CA GLY A 64 -4.57 2.38 19.18
C GLY A 64 -5.81 1.68 18.62
N VAL A 65 -5.92 0.38 18.85
CA VAL A 65 -6.96 -0.43 18.21
C VAL A 65 -8.37 -0.01 18.65
N GLY A 66 -9.11 0.57 17.71
CA GLY A 66 -10.56 0.84 17.80
C GLY A 66 -10.96 1.98 18.72
N ASP A 67 -10.02 2.83 19.16
CA ASP A 67 -10.29 3.99 20.03
C ASP A 67 -11.09 3.64 21.30
N PHE A 68 -10.98 2.39 21.76
CA PHE A 68 -11.79 1.89 22.88
C PHE A 68 -11.24 2.31 24.25
N SER A 69 -9.99 2.77 24.34
CA SER A 69 -9.37 3.22 25.59
C SER A 69 -8.13 4.08 25.39
N ASP A 70 -7.91 5.01 26.32
CA ASP A 70 -6.70 5.87 26.39
C ASP A 70 -5.42 5.12 26.80
N LYS A 71 -5.49 3.80 27.02
CA LYS A 71 -4.35 2.99 27.44
C LYS A 71 -3.47 2.54 26.26
N ASP A 72 -3.99 2.60 25.05
CA ASP A 72 -3.27 2.27 23.80
C ASP A 72 -3.02 3.56 23.00
N LEU A 73 -2.47 4.58 23.65
CA LEU A 73 -2.09 5.85 23.02
C LEU A 73 -0.58 5.91 22.84
N THR A 74 -0.14 6.21 21.62
CA THR A 74 1.27 6.54 21.36
C THR A 74 1.44 8.04 21.26
N ASN A 75 2.20 8.64 22.18
CA ASN A 75 2.58 10.04 22.10
C ASN A 75 3.83 10.22 21.23
N TYR A 76 3.78 11.21 20.35
CA TYR A 76 4.85 11.61 19.46
C TYR A 76 5.33 13.03 19.81
N TYR A 77 6.66 13.17 19.89
CA TYR A 77 7.35 14.45 20.06
C TYR A 77 8.12 14.74 18.78
N ILE A 78 7.78 15.84 18.12
CA ILE A 78 8.19 16.11 16.75
C ILE A 78 9.13 17.32 16.71
N GLN A 79 10.30 17.15 16.10
CA GLN A 79 11.17 18.25 15.69
C GLN A 79 11.01 18.48 14.18
N ALA A 80 10.79 19.74 13.81
CA ALA A 80 10.70 20.25 12.46
C ALA A 80 11.91 21.15 12.14
N LYS A 81 12.69 20.81 11.10
CA LYS A 81 13.80 21.66 10.63
C LYS A 81 13.70 21.95 9.14
N ARG A 82 13.35 23.19 8.79
CA ARG A 82 13.35 23.70 7.41
C ARG A 82 14.77 24.07 6.93
N TYR A 83 15.60 23.08 6.67
CA TYR A 83 16.95 23.26 6.13
C TYR A 83 16.95 23.25 4.59
N LYS A 84 17.84 24.06 3.99
CA LYS A 84 18.01 24.09 2.53
C LYS A 84 18.35 22.70 1.99
N PRO A 85 17.69 22.23 0.91
CA PRO A 85 18.08 21.00 0.23
C PRO A 85 19.57 21.00 -0.11
N GLY A 86 20.23 19.87 0.12
CA GLY A 86 21.70 19.75 0.02
C GLY A 86 22.43 19.89 1.36
N ASN A 87 21.80 20.43 2.39
CA ASN A 87 22.33 20.35 3.76
C ASN A 87 22.08 18.97 4.37
N THR A 88 22.78 18.65 5.46
CA THR A 88 22.59 17.39 6.19
C THR A 88 22.34 17.61 7.66
N VAL A 89 21.37 16.91 8.22
CA VAL A 89 21.11 16.82 9.66
C VAL A 89 22.04 15.75 10.24
N GLY A 90 22.88 16.16 11.20
CA GLY A 90 23.83 15.27 11.87
C GLY A 90 23.30 14.68 13.18
N VAL A 91 24.12 13.79 13.75
CA VAL A 91 23.85 13.03 14.98
C VAL A 91 23.40 13.91 16.15
N LYS A 92 24.01 15.08 16.31
CA LYS A 92 23.73 16.00 17.42
C LYS A 92 22.23 16.33 17.53
N ALA A 93 21.59 16.67 16.42
CA ALA A 93 20.17 17.03 16.40
C ALA A 93 19.26 15.85 16.79
N ILE A 94 19.63 14.63 16.39
CA ILE A 94 18.87 13.43 16.76
C ILE A 94 19.02 13.12 18.26
N ARG A 95 20.24 13.25 18.81
CA ARG A 95 20.49 13.05 20.25
C ARG A 95 19.78 14.08 21.11
N GLU A 96 19.76 15.34 20.67
CA GLU A 96 19.02 16.41 21.34
C GLU A 96 17.53 16.06 21.43
N LEU A 97 16.89 15.70 20.32
CA LEU A 97 15.48 15.26 20.35
C LEU A 97 15.30 14.05 21.27
N LYS A 98 16.15 13.01 21.19
CA LYS A 98 16.07 11.83 22.08
C LYS A 98 16.18 12.18 23.57
N GLY A 99 16.97 13.20 23.90
CA GLY A 99 17.11 13.71 25.26
C GLY A 99 15.80 14.27 25.83
N THR A 100 14.92 14.75 24.96
CA THR A 100 13.69 15.46 25.34
C THR A 100 12.46 14.55 25.40
N ILE A 101 12.48 13.43 24.66
CA ILE A 101 11.39 12.46 24.61
C ILE A 101 11.25 11.79 25.99
N PRO A 102 10.07 11.85 26.64
CA PRO A 102 9.82 11.13 27.88
C PRO A 102 9.79 9.61 27.66
N PHE A 103 10.02 8.86 28.74
CA PHE A 103 10.08 7.40 28.67
C PHE A 103 8.75 6.80 28.15
N GLY A 104 8.86 5.85 27.21
CA GLY A 104 7.70 5.18 26.61
C GLY A 104 7.02 5.95 25.47
N HIS A 105 7.59 7.08 25.02
CA HIS A 105 7.09 7.86 23.89
C HIS A 105 8.05 7.80 22.69
N LYS A 106 7.58 8.27 21.54
CA LYS A 106 8.33 8.20 20.28
C LYS A 106 8.67 9.60 19.76
N GLY A 107 9.78 9.69 19.03
CA GLY A 107 10.19 10.91 18.34
C GLY A 107 9.82 10.88 16.86
N ILE A 108 9.58 12.04 16.26
CA ILE A 108 9.61 12.22 14.81
C ILE A 108 10.55 13.39 14.49
N PHE A 109 11.50 13.19 13.60
CA PHE A 109 12.32 14.29 13.08
C PHE A 109 11.96 14.50 11.61
N ILE A 110 11.42 15.68 11.30
CA ILE A 110 10.99 16.06 9.95
C ILE A 110 11.88 17.20 9.45
N THR A 111 12.43 17.05 8.25
CA THR A 111 13.23 18.10 7.61
C THR A 111 12.99 18.18 6.11
N THR A 112 13.20 19.35 5.52
CA THR A 112 13.27 19.55 4.06
C THR A 112 14.62 19.17 3.45
N SER A 113 15.54 18.64 4.25
CA SER A 113 16.89 18.24 3.85
C SER A 113 17.14 16.74 4.02
N SER A 114 18.39 16.30 4.04
CA SER A 114 18.79 14.89 4.23
C SER A 114 19.40 14.64 5.61
N PHE A 115 19.49 13.38 6.02
CA PHE A 115 20.20 12.94 7.23
C PHE A 115 21.55 12.34 6.87
N THR A 116 22.54 12.47 7.76
CA THR A 116 23.78 11.68 7.64
C THR A 116 23.52 10.21 7.97
N SER A 117 24.37 9.30 7.47
CA SER A 117 24.32 7.88 7.82
C SER A 117 24.30 7.65 9.33
N ASP A 118 25.16 8.36 10.05
CA ASP A 118 25.27 8.22 11.50
C ASP A 118 24.03 8.74 12.22
N ALA A 119 23.38 9.78 11.69
CA ALA A 119 22.12 10.28 12.23
C ALA A 119 21.00 9.24 12.07
N ILE A 120 20.96 8.54 10.93
CA ILE A 120 20.01 7.44 10.67
C ILE A 120 20.23 6.29 11.65
N THR A 121 21.48 5.88 11.87
CA THR A 121 21.82 4.85 12.86
C THR A 121 21.41 5.28 14.28
N THR A 122 21.75 6.52 14.67
CA THR A 122 21.43 7.07 16.00
C THR A 122 19.92 7.15 16.27
N ALA A 123 19.10 7.31 15.24
CA ALA A 123 17.64 7.39 15.41
C ALA A 123 17.01 6.07 15.89
N SER A 124 17.69 4.94 15.64
CA SER A 124 17.19 3.59 15.94
C SER A 124 18.06 2.81 16.93
N ASP A 125 19.15 3.38 17.43
CA ASP A 125 20.13 2.69 18.28
C ASP A 125 19.63 2.35 19.70
N ASP A 126 18.58 3.03 20.17
CA ASP A 126 17.93 2.80 21.46
C ASP A 126 16.45 2.44 21.23
N PRO A 127 16.08 1.17 21.41
CA PRO A 127 14.69 0.72 21.24
C PRO A 127 13.69 1.41 22.18
N SER A 128 14.13 1.97 23.30
CA SER A 128 13.26 2.67 24.25
C SER A 128 12.90 4.08 23.81
N LYS A 129 13.65 4.66 22.86
CA LYS A 129 13.52 6.04 22.38
C LYS A 129 13.74 6.13 20.86
N ILE A 130 12.88 5.44 20.11
CA ILE A 130 12.93 5.42 18.65
C ILE A 130 12.53 6.79 18.10
N VAL A 131 13.30 7.28 17.12
CA VAL A 131 12.99 8.49 16.35
C VAL A 131 12.70 8.13 14.90
N VAL A 132 11.51 8.43 14.42
CA VAL A 132 11.14 8.29 13.01
C VAL A 132 11.75 9.44 12.20
N LEU A 133 12.49 9.14 11.15
CA LEU A 133 13.13 10.14 10.30
C LEU A 133 12.36 10.35 8.99
N VAL A 134 11.90 11.58 8.76
CA VAL A 134 11.26 12.04 7.53
C VAL A 134 12.14 13.10 6.89
N ASP A 135 12.90 12.71 5.87
CA ASP A 135 13.73 13.63 5.08
C ASP A 135 12.89 14.34 4.01
N GLY A 136 13.50 15.32 3.33
CA GLY A 136 12.82 16.13 2.33
C GLY A 136 12.25 15.30 1.18
N LYS A 137 12.96 14.24 0.75
CA LYS A 137 12.51 13.35 -0.32
C LYS A 137 11.29 12.55 0.14
N LYS A 138 11.32 11.94 1.32
CA LYS A 138 10.16 11.22 1.87
C LYS A 138 8.96 12.14 2.09
N LEU A 139 9.20 13.35 2.59
CA LEU A 139 8.14 14.33 2.85
C LEU A 139 7.45 14.75 1.56
N ILE A 140 8.20 15.11 0.50
CA ILE A 140 7.59 15.56 -0.75
C ILE A 140 6.86 14.42 -1.48
N LEU A 141 7.41 13.20 -1.47
CA LEU A 141 6.74 12.04 -2.06
C LEU A 141 5.44 11.69 -1.32
N SER A 142 5.45 11.78 0.01
CA SER A 142 4.24 11.64 0.83
C SER A 142 3.20 12.72 0.49
N CYS A 143 3.62 13.96 0.29
CA CYS A 143 2.71 15.04 -0.12
C CYS A 143 2.09 14.77 -1.50
N ILE A 144 2.87 14.25 -2.46
CA ILE A 144 2.37 13.88 -3.79
C ILE A 144 1.33 12.76 -3.67
N ASP A 145 1.68 11.67 -2.97
CA ASP A 145 0.81 10.49 -2.85
C ASP A 145 -0.48 10.77 -2.06
N ASN A 146 -0.48 11.78 -1.20
CA ASN A 146 -1.65 12.21 -0.42
C ASN A 146 -2.32 13.48 -0.97
N GLU A 147 -1.93 13.92 -2.17
CA GLU A 147 -2.49 15.08 -2.87
C GLU A 147 -2.40 16.41 -2.07
N ILE A 148 -1.36 16.57 -1.26
CA ILE A 148 -1.13 17.74 -0.42
C ILE A 148 -0.30 18.78 -1.19
N GLY A 149 -0.92 19.87 -1.60
CA GLY A 149 -0.26 20.94 -2.35
C GLY A 149 0.00 20.61 -3.83
N PHE A 150 -0.58 19.53 -4.33
CA PHE A 150 -0.47 19.11 -5.73
C PHE A 150 -1.83 19.10 -6.40
N THR A 151 -1.87 19.51 -7.67
CA THR A 151 -3.05 19.41 -8.51
C THR A 151 -2.75 18.45 -9.65
N PHE A 152 -3.64 17.48 -9.87
CA PHE A 152 -3.47 16.48 -10.91
C PHE A 152 -4.31 16.85 -12.11
N LYS A 153 -3.64 17.10 -13.24
CA LYS A 153 -4.31 17.31 -14.52
C LYS A 153 -4.44 15.95 -15.22
N PRO A 154 -5.65 15.49 -15.56
CA PRO A 154 -5.81 14.24 -16.29
C PRO A 154 -5.14 14.35 -17.67
N VAL A 155 -4.33 13.34 -18.02
CA VAL A 155 -3.67 13.24 -19.32
C VAL A 155 -4.18 12.01 -20.04
N PHE A 156 -4.69 12.19 -21.25
CA PHE A 156 -5.09 11.08 -22.09
C PHE A 156 -3.86 10.35 -22.63
N SER A 157 -3.71 9.07 -22.29
CA SER A 157 -2.63 8.22 -22.79
C SER A 157 -3.14 7.19 -23.78
N LYS A 158 -2.81 7.39 -25.06
CA LYS A 158 -3.04 6.39 -26.12
C LYS A 158 -2.35 5.06 -25.80
N ASN A 159 -1.17 5.12 -25.17
CA ASN A 159 -0.42 3.92 -24.79
C ASN A 159 -1.15 3.14 -23.70
N GLU A 160 -1.72 3.81 -22.68
CA GLU A 160 -2.53 3.13 -21.65
C GLU A 160 -3.81 2.54 -22.24
N ILE A 161 -4.48 3.26 -23.15
CA ILE A 161 -5.61 2.73 -23.94
C ILE A 161 -5.20 1.49 -24.73
N ASN A 162 -4.05 1.52 -25.41
CA ASN A 162 -3.55 0.40 -26.19
C ASN A 162 -3.16 -0.79 -25.30
N LYS A 163 -2.57 -0.56 -24.13
CA LYS A 163 -2.31 -1.61 -23.13
C LYS A 163 -3.61 -2.25 -22.66
N PHE A 164 -4.62 -1.43 -22.37
CA PHE A 164 -5.94 -1.90 -21.97
C PHE A 164 -6.61 -2.73 -23.08
N ILE A 165 -6.56 -2.28 -24.33
CA ILE A 165 -7.08 -3.03 -25.49
C ILE A 165 -6.28 -4.31 -25.72
N LYS A 166 -4.94 -4.26 -25.67
CA LYS A 166 -4.07 -5.42 -25.87
C LYS A 166 -4.34 -6.50 -24.82
N TYR A 167 -4.45 -6.10 -23.56
CA TYR A 167 -4.82 -6.98 -22.46
C TYR A 167 -6.17 -7.65 -22.71
N LYS A 168 -7.17 -6.86 -23.13
CA LYS A 168 -8.48 -7.39 -23.51
C LYS A 168 -8.38 -8.36 -24.69
N SER A 169 -7.56 -8.08 -25.69
CA SER A 169 -7.36 -8.95 -26.86
C SER A 169 -6.62 -10.25 -26.54
N GLU A 170 -5.65 -10.24 -25.62
CA GLU A 170 -4.94 -11.45 -25.15
C GLU A 170 -5.89 -12.34 -24.33
N VAL A 171 -6.74 -11.74 -23.51
CA VAL A 171 -7.79 -12.47 -22.79
C VAL A 171 -8.86 -13.01 -23.76
N GLU A 172 -9.28 -12.21 -24.74
CA GLU A 172 -10.24 -12.62 -25.76
C GLU A 172 -9.67 -13.69 -26.70
N SER A 173 -8.37 -13.65 -27.03
CA SER A 173 -7.71 -14.69 -27.84
C SER A 173 -7.63 -16.01 -27.10
N ILE A 174 -7.21 -15.99 -25.83
CA ILE A 174 -7.18 -17.17 -24.94
C ILE A 174 -8.58 -17.79 -24.81
N VAL A 175 -9.61 -16.96 -24.69
CA VAL A 175 -11.01 -17.41 -24.67
C VAL A 175 -11.43 -17.94 -26.05
N SER A 176 -11.12 -17.26 -27.13
CA SER A 176 -11.59 -17.64 -28.48
C SER A 176 -10.95 -18.90 -29.05
N GLU A 177 -9.68 -19.20 -28.72
CA GLU A 177 -8.99 -20.42 -29.17
C GLU A 177 -9.54 -21.69 -28.51
N GLU A 178 -10.22 -21.58 -27.37
CA GLU A 178 -10.82 -22.72 -26.68
C GLU A 178 -12.32 -22.93 -26.96
N PHE A 179 -13.00 -21.94 -27.55
CA PHE A 179 -14.46 -21.95 -27.75
C PHE A 179 -14.85 -21.70 -29.22
N THR A 180 -14.38 -22.54 -30.14
CA THR A 180 -14.69 -22.42 -31.58
C THR A 180 -16.01 -23.06 -32.06
N SER A 181 -16.90 -23.58 -31.21
CA SER A 181 -18.17 -24.12 -31.76
C SER A 181 -19.39 -24.27 -30.84
N GLU A 182 -19.33 -23.88 -29.56
CA GLU A 182 -20.56 -23.75 -28.76
C GLU A 182 -20.49 -22.45 -27.95
N LYS A 183 -21.64 -21.76 -27.88
CA LYS A 183 -21.80 -20.48 -27.18
C LYS A 183 -21.75 -20.75 -25.67
N VAL A 184 -20.55 -20.99 -25.15
CA VAL A 184 -20.31 -21.25 -23.74
C VAL A 184 -20.40 -19.94 -22.97
N GLU A 185 -21.40 -19.82 -22.10
CA GLU A 185 -21.58 -18.67 -21.22
C GLU A 185 -20.53 -18.69 -20.10
N LEU A 186 -19.49 -17.88 -20.26
CA LEU A 186 -18.44 -17.71 -19.25
C LEU A 186 -18.97 -16.86 -18.11
N LEU A 187 -18.89 -17.39 -16.89
CA LEU A 187 -19.36 -16.68 -15.71
C LEU A 187 -18.24 -15.83 -15.12
N GLU A 188 -18.50 -14.53 -14.98
CA GLU A 188 -17.56 -13.60 -14.36
C GLU A 188 -17.75 -13.50 -12.84
N LYS A 189 -16.63 -13.54 -12.12
CA LYS A 189 -16.57 -13.33 -10.68
C LYS A 189 -15.21 -12.77 -10.28
N MET A 190 -15.19 -11.85 -9.33
CA MET A 190 -13.94 -11.40 -8.71
C MET A 190 -13.50 -12.37 -7.59
N ILE A 191 -12.21 -12.69 -7.56
CA ILE A 191 -11.55 -13.31 -6.41
C ILE A 191 -11.22 -12.18 -5.43
N THR A 192 -11.91 -12.14 -4.29
CA THR A 192 -11.87 -10.99 -3.38
C THR A 192 -10.67 -11.03 -2.45
N ALA A 193 -10.37 -9.90 -1.80
CA ALA A 193 -9.34 -9.84 -0.77
C ALA A 193 -9.65 -10.78 0.41
N ASN A 194 -10.93 -10.99 0.75
CA ASN A 194 -11.33 -11.91 1.80
C ASN A 194 -11.07 -13.37 1.41
N ASP A 195 -11.34 -13.74 0.15
CA ASP A 195 -11.05 -15.08 -0.35
C ASP A 195 -9.55 -15.39 -0.21
N ILE A 196 -8.72 -14.44 -0.64
CA ILE A 196 -7.26 -14.55 -0.58
C ILE A 196 -6.77 -14.68 0.85
N ARG A 197 -7.24 -13.81 1.77
CA ARG A 197 -6.88 -13.86 3.20
C ARG A 197 -7.28 -15.17 3.87
N ALA A 198 -8.45 -15.69 3.52
CA ALA A 198 -8.95 -16.97 4.02
C ALA A 198 -8.28 -18.20 3.35
N ARG A 199 -7.40 -17.97 2.36
CA ARG A 199 -6.77 -19.02 1.53
C ARG A 199 -7.80 -19.92 0.85
N ILE A 200 -8.83 -19.29 0.28
CA ILE A 200 -9.89 -19.96 -0.48
C ILE A 200 -10.10 -19.27 -1.83
N ILE A 201 -10.83 -19.93 -2.73
CA ILE A 201 -11.44 -19.29 -3.89
C ILE A 201 -12.93 -19.60 -3.86
N SER A 202 -13.77 -18.58 -3.66
CA SER A 202 -15.23 -18.74 -3.69
C SER A 202 -15.71 -19.19 -5.08
N ILE A 203 -16.36 -20.35 -5.13
CA ILE A 203 -16.86 -20.96 -6.36
C ILE A 203 -18.24 -20.36 -6.68
N PRO A 204 -18.48 -19.88 -7.91
CA PRO A 204 -19.80 -19.48 -8.34
C PRO A 204 -20.83 -20.61 -8.17
N SER A 205 -22.01 -20.31 -7.63
CA SER A 205 -23.03 -21.33 -7.35
C SER A 205 -23.48 -22.09 -8.60
N TYR A 206 -23.45 -21.46 -9.78
CA TYR A 206 -23.74 -22.13 -11.05
C TYR A 206 -22.74 -23.24 -11.38
N ILE A 207 -21.43 -22.96 -11.24
CA ILE A 207 -20.36 -23.94 -11.44
C ILE A 207 -20.44 -25.06 -10.41
N MET A 208 -20.70 -24.73 -9.14
CA MET A 208 -20.80 -25.73 -8.07
C MET A 208 -21.90 -26.78 -8.33
N LYS A 209 -23.01 -26.40 -8.95
CA LYS A 209 -24.12 -27.30 -9.29
C LYS A 209 -23.74 -28.32 -10.37
N GLN A 210 -22.71 -28.05 -11.16
CA GLN A 210 -22.26 -28.91 -12.26
C GLN A 210 -21.23 -29.97 -11.82
N ILE A 211 -20.60 -29.77 -10.66
CA ILE A 211 -19.64 -30.71 -10.08
C ILE A 211 -20.39 -31.88 -9.43
N ASN A 212 -19.97 -33.12 -9.70
CA ASN A 212 -20.52 -34.36 -9.10
C ASN A 212 -20.62 -34.25 -7.56
N ALA A 213 -21.82 -34.46 -7.00
CA ALA A 213 -22.15 -34.27 -5.59
C ALA A 213 -21.16 -34.93 -4.61
N ASP A 214 -20.64 -36.11 -4.96
CA ASP A 214 -19.74 -36.88 -4.10
C ASP A 214 -18.26 -36.47 -4.24
N ALA A 215 -17.93 -35.59 -5.19
CA ALA A 215 -16.57 -35.12 -5.39
C ALA A 215 -16.10 -34.23 -4.23
N THR A 216 -14.96 -34.59 -3.66
CA THR A 216 -14.27 -33.87 -2.58
C THR A 216 -13.14 -32.98 -3.09
N SER A 217 -12.71 -33.17 -4.33
CA SER A 217 -11.72 -32.36 -5.03
C SER A 217 -12.01 -32.31 -6.53
N ILE A 218 -11.34 -31.40 -7.25
CA ILE A 218 -11.48 -31.24 -8.70
C ILE A 218 -10.21 -30.65 -9.31
N ASP A 219 -9.94 -31.04 -10.55
CA ASP A 219 -8.90 -30.43 -11.38
C ASP A 219 -9.37 -29.11 -11.97
N VAL A 220 -8.47 -28.13 -11.91
CA VAL A 220 -8.69 -26.76 -12.37
C VAL A 220 -7.58 -26.36 -13.32
N LEU A 221 -7.95 -26.07 -14.56
CA LEU A 221 -7.06 -25.51 -15.57
C LEU A 221 -7.16 -23.99 -15.55
N VAL A 222 -6.04 -23.31 -15.44
CA VAL A 222 -5.99 -21.85 -15.31
C VAL A 222 -5.24 -21.23 -16.47
N ASN A 223 -5.87 -20.24 -17.11
CA ASN A 223 -5.36 -19.56 -18.32
C ASN A 223 -4.87 -20.53 -19.41
N ASN A 224 -5.46 -21.72 -19.49
CA ASN A 224 -5.14 -22.81 -20.43
C ASN A 224 -3.71 -23.38 -20.35
N THR A 225 -2.93 -22.98 -19.35
CA THR A 225 -1.52 -23.38 -19.22
C THR A 225 -1.26 -24.18 -17.96
N ASP A 226 -1.94 -23.84 -16.87
CA ASP A 226 -1.54 -24.30 -15.54
C ASP A 226 -2.61 -25.16 -14.91
N ASN A 227 -2.25 -26.40 -14.58
CA ASN A 227 -3.13 -27.34 -13.91
C ASN A 227 -2.96 -27.24 -12.40
N PHE A 228 -4.08 -27.22 -11.69
CA PHE A 228 -4.16 -27.27 -10.24
C PHE A 228 -5.16 -28.34 -9.82
N HIS A 229 -4.97 -28.87 -8.61
CA HIS A 229 -5.93 -29.77 -7.97
C HIS A 229 -6.41 -29.12 -6.69
N PHE A 230 -7.71 -28.86 -6.57
CA PHE A 230 -8.28 -28.15 -5.43
C PHE A 230 -9.28 -28.99 -4.66
N ASN A 231 -9.30 -28.79 -3.34
CA ASN A 231 -10.29 -29.41 -2.47
C ASN A 231 -11.59 -28.61 -2.52
N ILE A 232 -12.73 -29.29 -2.55
CA ILE A 232 -14.05 -28.66 -2.62
C ILE A 232 -14.66 -28.58 -1.21
N CYS A 233 -15.01 -27.38 -0.77
CA CYS A 233 -15.88 -27.18 0.39
C CYS A 233 -17.29 -26.82 -0.07
N ARG A 234 -18.18 -27.83 -0.13
CA ARG A 234 -19.56 -27.66 -0.63
C ARG A 234 -20.44 -26.80 0.27
N GLY A 235 -20.38 -26.98 1.59
CA GLY A 235 -21.23 -26.24 2.53
C GLY A 235 -21.04 -24.71 2.50
N ARG A 236 -19.91 -24.22 1.99
CA ARG A 236 -19.59 -22.79 1.90
C ARG A 236 -19.16 -22.35 0.48
N ASN A 237 -19.34 -23.22 -0.52
CA ASN A 237 -19.03 -22.98 -1.93
C ASN A 237 -17.64 -22.38 -2.20
N TYR A 238 -16.57 -23.06 -1.79
CA TYR A 238 -15.21 -22.59 -2.10
C TYR A 238 -14.21 -23.72 -2.37
N PHE A 239 -13.10 -23.38 -3.04
CA PHE A 239 -11.90 -24.22 -3.15
C PHE A 239 -10.91 -23.95 -2.04
N GLY A 240 -10.40 -25.02 -1.43
CA GLY A 240 -9.27 -25.01 -0.51
C GLY A 240 -8.00 -25.58 -1.14
N GLY A 241 -6.84 -25.36 -0.51
CA GLY A 241 -5.55 -25.80 -1.06
C GLY A 241 -4.98 -24.86 -2.14
N VAL A 242 -5.49 -23.62 -2.23
CA VAL A 242 -5.24 -22.69 -3.34
C VAL A 242 -3.99 -21.81 -3.16
N THR A 243 -3.17 -22.04 -2.14
CA THR A 243 -2.04 -21.16 -1.80
C THR A 243 -1.02 -21.02 -2.94
N GLN A 244 -0.68 -22.11 -3.62
CA GLN A 244 0.25 -22.07 -4.76
C GLN A 244 -0.33 -21.28 -5.93
N PHE A 245 -1.62 -21.44 -6.20
CA PHE A 245 -2.35 -20.64 -7.18
C PHE A 245 -2.33 -19.15 -6.83
N HIS A 246 -2.61 -18.78 -5.57
CA HIS A 246 -2.57 -17.38 -5.14
C HIS A 246 -1.20 -16.75 -5.34
N LYS A 247 -0.11 -17.48 -5.03
CA LYS A 247 1.25 -16.99 -5.26
C LYS A 247 1.57 -16.86 -6.74
N LYS A 248 1.30 -17.90 -7.55
CA LYS A 248 1.63 -17.92 -8.98
C LYS A 248 0.95 -16.78 -9.75
N TYR A 249 -0.32 -16.50 -9.46
CA TYR A 249 -1.07 -15.43 -10.12
C TYR A 249 -1.00 -14.07 -9.41
N LYS A 250 -0.07 -13.92 -8.44
CA LYS A 250 0.17 -12.67 -7.70
C LYS A 250 -1.09 -12.12 -7.02
N LEU A 251 -1.93 -13.02 -6.51
CA LEU A 251 -3.09 -12.70 -5.67
C LEU A 251 -2.66 -12.53 -4.20
N LEU A 252 -1.59 -13.22 -3.79
CA LEU A 252 -0.96 -13.06 -2.48
C LEU A 252 0.52 -12.76 -2.71
N THR A 253 0.99 -11.59 -2.26
CA THR A 253 2.42 -11.22 -2.34
C THR A 253 3.23 -11.95 -1.26
N ASP A 254 4.56 -11.94 -1.39
CA ASP A 254 5.46 -12.55 -0.39
C ASP A 254 5.33 -11.91 0.99
N ASP A 255 4.96 -10.62 1.05
CA ASP A 255 4.67 -9.89 2.29
C ASP A 255 3.23 -10.12 2.82
N GLY A 256 2.46 -11.02 2.21
CA GLY A 256 1.12 -11.39 2.66
C GLY A 256 0.02 -10.39 2.26
N VAL A 257 0.28 -9.47 1.34
CA VAL A 257 -0.72 -8.51 0.84
C VAL A 257 -1.63 -9.20 -0.17
N ALA A 258 -2.94 -9.06 0.03
CA ALA A 258 -3.95 -9.58 -0.88
C ALA A 258 -4.21 -8.62 -2.05
N ASN A 259 -4.15 -9.14 -3.27
CA ASN A 259 -4.37 -8.41 -4.52
C ASN A 259 -5.53 -9.06 -5.30
N PRO A 260 -6.77 -8.56 -5.13
CA PRO A 260 -7.95 -9.09 -5.82
C PRO A 260 -7.82 -9.02 -7.34
N LYS A 261 -8.40 -10.01 -8.03
CA LYS A 261 -8.46 -10.05 -9.51
C LYS A 261 -9.80 -10.54 -10.01
N ASN A 262 -10.15 -10.13 -11.22
CA ASN A 262 -11.33 -10.65 -11.88
C ASN A 262 -11.03 -12.02 -12.46
N SER A 263 -12.08 -12.83 -12.61
CA SER A 263 -11.95 -14.15 -13.19
C SER A 263 -13.19 -14.55 -13.98
N LYS A 264 -12.98 -15.32 -15.05
CA LYS A 264 -14.02 -15.99 -15.82
C LYS A 264 -13.96 -17.48 -15.54
N TRP A 265 -15.12 -18.11 -15.42
CA TRP A 265 -15.28 -19.49 -15.02
C TRP A 265 -16.07 -20.27 -16.06
N TYR A 266 -15.62 -21.49 -16.30
CA TYR A 266 -16.29 -22.48 -17.12
C TYR A 266 -16.12 -23.87 -16.52
N TYR A 267 -17.15 -24.71 -16.63
CA TYR A 267 -17.05 -26.13 -16.32
C TYR A 267 -17.01 -26.92 -17.62
N ASP A 268 -15.91 -27.62 -17.85
CA ASP A 268 -15.76 -28.49 -19.00
C ASP A 268 -16.48 -29.82 -18.72
N ASN A 269 -17.67 -29.97 -19.32
CA ASN A 269 -18.49 -31.17 -19.14
C ASN A 269 -17.86 -32.44 -19.70
N VAL A 270 -16.95 -32.32 -20.66
CA VAL A 270 -16.30 -33.46 -21.34
C VAL A 270 -15.16 -33.98 -20.46
N ASN A 271 -14.27 -33.07 -20.06
CA ASN A 271 -13.09 -33.41 -19.26
C ASN A 271 -13.36 -33.45 -17.75
N LYS A 272 -14.55 -33.00 -17.31
CA LYS A 272 -14.95 -32.90 -15.90
C LYS A 272 -14.03 -32.03 -15.05
N ILE A 273 -13.47 -30.99 -15.66
CA ILE A 273 -12.58 -30.01 -15.02
C ILE A 273 -13.21 -28.62 -14.99
N ILE A 274 -12.67 -27.73 -14.15
CA ILE A 274 -13.03 -26.31 -14.17
C ILE A 274 -11.94 -25.52 -14.88
N LYS A 275 -12.33 -24.61 -15.76
CA LYS A 275 -11.42 -23.63 -16.35
C LYS A 275 -11.62 -22.28 -15.70
N ILE A 276 -10.52 -21.66 -15.27
CA ILE A 276 -10.51 -20.31 -14.70
C ILE A 276 -9.58 -19.43 -15.53
N PHE A 277 -10.08 -18.28 -15.97
CA PHE A 277 -9.26 -17.25 -16.60
C PHE A 277 -9.13 -16.08 -15.66
N ILE A 278 -7.91 -15.70 -15.28
CA ILE A 278 -7.66 -14.61 -14.31
C ILE A 278 -7.13 -13.39 -15.04
N TYR A 279 -7.71 -12.23 -14.72
CA TYR A 279 -7.34 -10.95 -15.29
C TYR A 279 -7.57 -9.74 -14.36
#